data_AF-A0A5C7ZH62-F1
#
_entry.id   AF-A0A5C7ZH62-F1
#
_cell.length_a   1.000
_cell.length_b   1.000
_cell.length_c   1.000
_cell.angle_alpha   90.00
_cell.angle_beta   90.00
_cell.angle_gamma   90.00
#
_symmetry.space_group_name_H-M   'P 1'
#
loop_
_entity.id
_entity.type
_entity.pdbx_description
1 polymer ?
#
loop_
_entity_poly.entity_id
_entity_poly.type
_entity_poly.pdbx_seq_one_letter_code
_entity_poly.pdbx_strand_id
1 'polypeptide(L)' 'AVLHDLEHVRHEYPQTLLLARELVAFGDTWRVLTSENLLRARQLVEQPGQDPAATVCHHRENKANSAP' A
#
# COMPACT_ATOMS: atom_id res chain seq x y z
N ALA A 1 0.92 9.09 8.26
CA ALA A 1 2.07 9.40 7.36
C ALA A 1 2.29 8.20 6.45
N VAL A 2 2.78 8.41 5.21
CA VAL A 2 3.25 7.32 4.34
C VAL A 2 4.78 7.30 4.44
N LEU A 3 5.34 6.22 4.99
CA LEU A 3 6.76 6.12 5.31
C LEU A 3 7.37 4.90 4.64
N HIS A 4 8.56 5.06 4.07
CA HIS A 4 9.34 3.95 3.48
C HIS A 4 10.25 3.27 4.51
N ASP A 5 10.43 3.86 5.69
CA ASP A 5 11.29 3.35 6.75
C ASP A 5 10.52 2.39 7.68
N LEU A 6 10.79 1.09 7.55
CA LEU A 6 10.07 0.05 8.27
C LEU A 6 10.48 -0.06 9.74
N GLU A 7 11.68 0.37 10.11
CA GLU A 7 12.20 0.35 11.48
C GLU A 7 11.48 1.41 12.34
N HIS A 8 11.29 2.62 11.81
CA HIS A 8 10.52 3.68 12.47
C HIS A 8 9.04 3.31 12.61
N VAL A 9 8.45 2.66 11.59
CA VAL A 9 7.06 2.18 11.66
C VAL A 9 6.88 1.16 12.79
N ARG A 10 7.86 0.26 12.98
CA ARG A 10 7.84 -0.73 14.07
C ARG A 10 7.90 -0.12 15.46
N HIS A 11 8.58 1.01 15.62
CA HIS A 11 8.84 1.60 16.93
C HIS A 11 7.75 2.59 17.38
N GLU A 12 7.21 3.38 16.43
CA GLU A 12 6.30 4.49 16.76
C GLU A 12 4.84 4.19 16.47
N TYR A 13 4.53 3.18 15.64
CA TYR A 13 3.17 2.87 15.21
C TYR A 13 2.76 1.47 15.68
N PRO A 14 1.82 1.36 16.63
CA PRO A 14 1.40 0.06 17.15
C PRO A 14 0.61 -0.75 16.12
N GLN A 15 -0.09 -0.09 15.19
CA GLN A 15 -0.87 -0.73 14.14
C GLN A 15 -0.41 -0.32 12.74
N THR A 16 -0.32 -1.28 11.83
CA THR A 16 0.13 -1.09 10.44
C THR A 16 -0.81 -1.79 9.45
N LEU A 17 -0.96 -1.18 8.28
CA LEU A 17 -1.65 -1.73 7.12
C LEU A 17 -0.62 -2.05 6.03
N LEU A 18 -0.51 -3.32 5.63
CA LEU A 18 0.36 -3.76 4.55
C LEU A 18 -0.46 -4.01 3.29
N LEU A 19 -0.18 -3.23 2.24
CA LEU A 19 -0.85 -3.28 0.95
C LEU A 19 0.16 -3.53 -0.18
N ALA A 20 -0.19 -4.45 -1.08
CA ALA A 20 0.60 -4.77 -2.27
C ALA A 20 -0.36 -5.18 -3.39
N ARG A 21 -1.01 -4.20 -4.04
CA ARG A 21 -2.15 -4.35 -4.97
C ARG A 21 -3.44 -4.88 -4.35
N GLU A 22 -3.33 -5.76 -3.38
CA GLU A 22 -4.38 -6.22 -2.49
C GLU A 22 -3.96 -6.03 -1.03
N LEU A 23 -4.93 -6.18 -0.12
CA LEU A 23 -4.68 -6.19 1.32
C LEU A 23 -3.89 -7.45 1.69
N VAL A 24 -2.67 -7.29 2.19
CA VAL A 24 -1.83 -8.40 2.64
C VAL A 24 -2.08 -8.70 4.11
N ALA A 25 -2.06 -7.67 4.97
CA ALA A 25 -2.31 -7.80 6.40
C ALA A 25 -2.66 -6.45 7.05
N PHE A 26 -3.43 -6.49 8.14
CA PHE A 26 -3.77 -5.34 8.98
C PHE A 26 -3.80 -5.76 10.45
N GLY A 27 -3.25 -4.92 11.33
CA GLY A 27 -3.20 -5.20 12.77
C GLY A 27 -1.91 -4.71 13.39
N ASP A 28 -1.47 -5.36 14.48
CA ASP A 28 -0.25 -4.97 15.17
C ASP A 28 0.97 -5.01 14.26
N THR A 29 1.82 -3.99 14.31
CA THR A 29 2.94 -3.83 13.39
C THR A 29 3.90 -5.04 13.39
N TRP A 30 4.13 -5.65 14.55
CA TRP A 30 4.97 -6.85 14.68
C TRP A 30 4.34 -8.12 14.08
N ARG A 31 3.00 -8.20 14.03
CA ARG A 31 2.25 -9.29 13.37
C ARG A 31 2.11 -9.06 11.87
N VAL A 32 2.09 -7.80 11.45
CA VAL A 32 1.92 -7.39 10.06
C VAL A 32 3.25 -7.41 9.30
N LEU A 33 4.33 -6.88 9.88
CA LEU A 33 5.66 -6.80 9.24
C LEU A 33 6.50 -8.07 9.44
N THR A 34 5.92 -9.25 9.25
CA THR A 34 6.67 -10.52 9.27
C THR A 34 7.36 -10.76 7.94
N SER A 35 8.43 -11.58 7.93
CA SER A 35 9.15 -11.92 6.70
C SER A 35 8.24 -12.58 5.66
N GLU A 36 7.28 -13.39 6.10
CA GLU A 36 6.28 -14.04 5.24
C GLU A 36 5.38 -13.01 4.53
N ASN A 37 4.81 -12.06 5.28
CA ASN A 37 3.96 -11.02 4.73
C ASN A 37 4.73 -10.10 3.77
N LEU A 38 5.99 -9.78 4.10
CA LEU A 38 6.87 -8.99 3.23
C LEU A 38 7.23 -9.71 1.93
N LEU A 39 7.43 -11.03 1.99
CA LEU A 39 7.68 -11.83 0.79
C LEU A 39 6.42 -11.89 -0.09
N ARG A 40 5.26 -12.15 0.49
CA ARG A 40 3.97 -12.15 -0.21
C ARG A 40 3.70 -10.79 -0.87
N ALA A 41 3.93 -9.69 -0.14
CA ALA A 41 3.80 -8.34 -0.67
C ALA A 41 4.70 -8.10 -1.89
N ARG A 42 5.97 -8.55 -1.85
CA ARG A 42 6.87 -8.47 -3.02
C ARG A 42 6.34 -9.26 -4.21
N GLN A 43 5.93 -10.51 -4.00
CA GLN A 43 5.41 -11.33 -5.10
C GLN A 43 4.16 -10.74 -5.75
N LEU A 44 3.29 -10.07 -5.00
CA LEU A 44 2.11 -9.41 -5.56
C LEU A 44 2.48 -8.19 -6.43
N VAL A 45 3.53 -7.46 -6.06
CA VAL A 45 4.02 -6.32 -6.85
C VAL A 45 4.73 -6.77 -8.12
N GLU A 46 5.53 -7.84 -8.02
CA GLU A 46 6.35 -8.35 -9.14
C GLU A 46 5.54 -9.14 -10.17
N GLN A 47 4.42 -9.75 -9.77
CA GLN A 47 3.53 -10.40 -10.72
C GLN A 47 2.78 -9.34 -11.55
N PRO A 48 2.82 -9.36 -12.89
CA PRO A 48 1.97 -8.48 -13.70
C PRO A 48 0.50 -8.75 -13.37
N GLY A 49 -0.29 -7.68 -13.23
CA GLY A 49 -1.69 -7.80 -12.85
C GLY A 49 -2.41 -8.60 -13.92
N GLN A 50 -3.01 -9.74 -13.54
CA GLN A 50 -3.75 -10.59 -14.47
C GLN A 50 -5.14 -10.05 -14.80
N ASP A 51 -5.44 -8.79 -14.49
CA ASP A 51 -6.73 -8.18 -14.79
C ASP A 51 -6.67 -7.46 -16.15
N PRO A 52 -7.10 -8.11 -17.25
CA PRO A 52 -7.13 -7.47 -18.57
C PRO A 52 -8.14 -6.32 -18.65
N ALA A 53 -9.02 -6.19 -17.67
CA ALA A 53 -10.00 -5.12 -17.55
C ALA A 53 -9.52 -3.90 -16.74
N ALA A 54 -8.32 -3.97 -16.14
CA ALA A 54 -7.75 -2.91 -15.32
C ALA A 54 -7.45 -1.71 -16.21
N THR A 55 -8.46 -0.85 -16.37
CA THR A 55 -8.33 0.37 -17.14
C THR A 55 -7.40 1.32 -16.38
N VAL A 56 -6.56 2.04 -17.12
CA VAL A 56 -5.71 3.08 -16.52
C VAL A 56 -6.58 4.01 -15.70
N CYS A 57 -6.29 4.09 -14.39
CA CYS A 57 -6.94 5.05 -13.51
C CYS A 57 -6.54 6.46 -13.96
N HIS A 58 -7.42 7.13 -14.69
CA HIS A 58 -7.20 8.52 -15.07
C HIS A 58 -7.32 9.40 -13.83
N HIS A 59 -6.27 10.18 -13.56
CA HIS A 59 -6.33 11.24 -12.56
C HIS A 59 -7.33 12.31 -13.02
N ARG A 60 -8.52 12.34 -12.43
CA ARG A 60 -9.51 13.36 -12.72
C ARG A 60 -9.11 14.66 -12.02
N GLU A 61 -8.47 15.56 -12.76
CA GLU A 61 -8.13 16.90 -12.28
C GLU A 61 -9.43 17.66 -11.98
N ASN A 62 -9.71 17.96 -10.71
CA ASN A 62 -10.87 18.76 -10.33
C ASN A 62 -10.55 20.26 -10.48
N LYS A 63 -10.77 20.85 -11.67
CA LYS A 63 -10.74 22.31 -11.86
C LYS A 63 -12.05 22.95 -11.36
N ALA A 64 -12.29 22.88 -10.05
CA ALA A 64 -13.39 23.59 -9.41
C ALA A 64 -12.87 24.39 -8.20
N ASN A 65 -11.99 25.36 -8.47
CA ASN A 65 -11.80 26.58 -7.66
C ASN A 65 -10.64 27.40 -8.25
N SER A 66 -10.93 28.18 -9.27
CA SER A 66 -10.19 29.42 -9.54
C SER A 66 -11.02 30.32 -10.44
N ALA A 67 -11.98 31.00 -9.82
CA ALA A 67 -12.48 32.31 -10.22
C ALA A 67 -12.64 33.08 -8.89
N PRO A 68 -12.13 34.31 -8.83
CA PRO A 68 -12.93 35.44 -9.32
C PRO A 68 -12.38 36.09 -10.57
#